data_AF-A0A1I5R7T5-F1
#
_entry.id   AF-A0A1I5R7T5-F1
#
_cell.length_a   1.000
_cell.length_b   1.000
_cell.length_c   1.000
_cell.angle_alpha   90.00
_cell.angle_beta   90.00
_cell.angle_gamma   90.00
#
_symmetry.space_group_name_H-M   'P 1'
#
loop_
_entity.id
_entity.type
_entity.pdbx_description
1 polymer ?
#
loop_
_entity_poly.entity_id
_entity_poly.type
_entity_poly.pdbx_seq_one_letter_code
_entity_poly.pdbx_strand_id
1 'polypeptide(L)'
;MQKQNFVIDKITESIEGAANGHSYETEVLSVTSKDLKTVLKKSGWRFNWKTEFKYLDRQLYKLTIKGDKTIQGLIIGEYYKI
;
A
#
# COMPACT_ATOMS: atom_id res chain seq x y z
N MET A 1 -29.09 -9.22 -9.24
CA MET A 1 -27.87 -8.77 -8.56
C MET A 1 -27.24 -9.99 -7.89
N GLN A 2 -26.09 -10.49 -8.37
CA GLN A 2 -25.45 -11.66 -7.75
C GLN A 2 -24.79 -11.23 -6.44
N LYS A 3 -25.11 -11.92 -5.35
CA LYS A 3 -24.55 -11.71 -4.02
C LYS A 3 -23.24 -12.51 -3.95
N GLN A 4 -22.10 -11.83 -3.94
CA GLN A 4 -20.81 -12.49 -3.66
C GLN A 4 -20.73 -12.77 -2.16
N ASN A 5 -20.66 -14.05 -1.81
CA ASN A 5 -20.34 -14.48 -0.45
C ASN A 5 -18.84 -14.72 -0.39
N PHE A 6 -18.15 -14.00 0.49
CA PHE A 6 -16.76 -14.25 0.81
C PHE A 6 -16.62 -14.36 2.33
N VAL A 7 -15.68 -15.19 2.77
CA VAL A 7 -15.35 -15.38 4.18
C VAL A 7 -14.17 -14.48 4.50
N ILE A 8 -14.32 -13.61 5.49
CA ILE A 8 -13.20 -12.85 6.06
C ILE A 8 -12.65 -13.68 7.22
N ASP A 9 -11.37 -14.05 7.14
CA ASP A 9 -10.71 -14.82 8.19
C ASP A 9 -10.40 -13.93 9.41
N LYS A 10 -9.72 -12.80 9.20
CA LYS A 10 -9.31 -11.88 10.28
C LYS A 10 -9.20 -10.43 9.79
N ILE A 11 -9.51 -9.48 10.68
CA ILE A 11 -9.16 -8.06 10.54
C ILE A 11 -7.92 -7.80 11.40
N THR A 12 -6.88 -7.22 10.81
CA THR A 12 -5.60 -6.96 11.49
C THR A 12 -5.35 -5.46 11.65
N GLU A 13 -4.53 -5.10 12.65
CA GLU A 13 -4.01 -3.75 12.86
C GLU A 13 -2.91 -3.43 11.82
N SER A 14 -3.28 -3.43 10.53
CA SER A 14 -2.37 -3.27 9.40
C SER A 14 -1.44 -4.48 9.21
N ILE A 15 -0.19 -4.44 9.71
CA ILE A 15 0.84 -5.44 9.41
C ILE A 15 1.03 -6.36 10.61
N GLU A 16 0.77 -7.65 10.39
CA GLU A 16 0.99 -8.73 11.35
C GLU A 16 1.93 -9.79 10.75
N GLY A 17 2.91 -10.24 11.54
CA GLY A 17 3.81 -11.30 11.14
C GLY A 17 3.11 -12.66 11.09
N ALA A 18 2.97 -13.26 9.91
CA ALA A 18 2.24 -14.52 9.74
C ALA A 18 2.76 -15.69 10.60
N ALA A 19 4.06 -15.69 10.94
CA ALA A 19 4.67 -16.78 11.71
C ALA A 19 4.44 -16.67 13.23
N ASN A 20 4.27 -15.46 13.76
CA ASN A 20 4.27 -15.20 15.21
C ASN A 20 3.09 -14.36 15.70
N GLY A 21 2.26 -13.84 14.80
CA GLY A 21 1.12 -12.97 15.14
C GLY A 21 1.52 -11.61 15.70
N HIS A 22 2.79 -11.19 15.56
CA HIS A 22 3.25 -9.91 16.08
C HIS A 22 2.76 -8.76 15.20
N SER A 23 2.06 -7.81 15.80
CA SER A 23 1.66 -6.57 15.13
C SER A 23 2.81 -5.56 15.15
N TYR A 24 3.04 -4.91 14.02
CA TYR A 24 4.08 -3.90 13.87
C TYR A 24 3.47 -2.50 13.89
N GLU A 25 4.15 -1.54 14.53
CA GLU A 25 3.79 -0.13 14.36
C GLU A 25 4.04 0.27 12.91
N THR A 26 3.02 0.83 12.24
CA THR A 26 3.09 1.20 10.83
C THR A 26 3.01 2.70 10.64
N GLU A 27 3.60 3.20 9.56
CA GLU A 27 3.47 4.58 9.12
C GLU A 27 3.03 4.67 7.66
N VAL A 28 2.26 5.72 7.36
CA VAL A 28 1.83 6.06 6.00
C VAL A 28 2.56 7.32 5.58
N LEU A 29 3.33 7.23 4.50
CA LEU A 29 4.17 8.31 4.00
C LEU A 29 3.84 8.60 2.54
N SER A 30 4.07 9.83 2.08
CA SER A 30 3.98 10.13 0.64
C SER A 30 5.04 9.36 -0.13
N VAL A 31 4.65 8.82 -1.28
CA VAL A 31 5.61 8.21 -2.22
C VAL A 31 6.50 9.30 -2.80
N THR A 32 7.79 8.99 -2.95
CA THR A 32 8.77 9.85 -3.61
C THR A 32 9.21 9.22 -4.93
N SER A 33 9.84 10.03 -5.79
CA SER A 33 10.41 9.53 -7.05
C SER A 33 11.47 8.43 -6.85
N LYS A 34 12.16 8.41 -5.71
CA LYS A 34 13.15 7.38 -5.35
C LYS A 34 12.49 6.03 -5.10
N ASP A 35 11.32 6.02 -4.48
CA ASP A 35 10.55 4.82 -4.17
C ASP A 35 10.08 4.09 -5.44
N LEU A 36 9.84 4.82 -6.54
CA LEU A 36 9.37 4.24 -7.80
C LEU A 36 10.32 3.19 -8.40
N LYS A 37 11.58 3.16 -7.99
CA LYS A 37 12.55 2.15 -8.43
C LYS A 37 12.31 0.78 -7.80
N THR A 38 11.69 0.73 -6.61
CA THR A 38 11.46 -0.52 -5.86
C THR A 38 10.09 -1.13 -6.17
N VAL A 39 9.16 -0.35 -6.70
CA VAL A 39 7.75 -0.76 -6.91
C VAL A 39 7.40 -1.04 -8.37
N LEU A 40 8.34 -1.65 -9.09
CA LEU A 40 8.22 -1.95 -10.52
C LEU A 40 7.74 -3.38 -10.77
N LYS A 41 7.18 -3.64 -11.97
CA LYS A 41 6.84 -5.01 -12.42
C LYS A 41 8.00 -5.99 -12.33
N LYS A 42 9.21 -5.55 -12.66
CA LYS A 42 10.42 -6.36 -12.52
C LYS A 42 10.78 -6.71 -11.06
N SER A 43 10.26 -5.95 -10.10
CA SER A 43 10.42 -6.17 -8.66
C SER A 43 9.23 -6.93 -8.05
N GLY A 44 8.39 -7.58 -8.87
CA GLY A 44 7.25 -8.39 -8.44
C GLY A 44 5.92 -7.65 -8.30
N TRP A 45 5.90 -6.32 -8.42
CA TRP A 45 4.67 -5.53 -8.31
C TRP A 45 3.81 -5.63 -9.56
N ARG A 46 2.59 -6.13 -9.45
CA ARG A 46 1.72 -6.35 -10.63
C ARG A 46 1.11 -5.07 -11.22
N PHE A 47 1.04 -4.01 -10.42
CA PHE A 47 0.43 -2.74 -10.78
C PHE A 47 1.48 -1.68 -11.17
N ASN A 48 1.14 -0.77 -12.08
CA ASN A 48 2.09 0.22 -12.63
C ASN A 48 2.08 1.54 -11.84
N TRP A 49 2.60 1.50 -10.61
CA TRP A 49 2.66 2.66 -9.72
C TRP A 49 3.40 3.87 -10.30
N LYS A 50 4.37 3.64 -11.19
CA LYS A 50 5.12 4.73 -11.85
C LYS A 50 4.21 5.57 -12.76
N THR A 51 3.22 4.96 -13.39
CA THR A 51 2.25 5.69 -14.21
C THR A 51 1.35 6.53 -13.32
N GLU A 52 0.84 5.95 -12.24
CA GLU A 52 -0.07 6.62 -11.31
C GLU A 52 0.57 7.82 -10.61
N PHE A 53 1.86 7.72 -10.26
CA PHE A 53 2.63 8.81 -9.66
C PHE A 53 2.72 10.08 -10.51
N LYS A 54 2.48 9.99 -11.82
CA LYS A 54 2.57 11.16 -12.72
C LYS A 54 1.33 12.03 -12.73
N TYR A 55 0.22 11.51 -12.23
CA TYR A 55 -1.05 12.21 -12.23
C TYR A 55 -1.07 13.20 -11.06
N LEU A 56 -1.43 14.45 -11.37
CA LEU A 56 -1.38 15.56 -10.42
C LEU A 56 -2.63 15.67 -9.55
N ASP A 57 -3.72 15.02 -9.95
CA ASP A 57 -5.03 15.01 -9.29
C ASP A 57 -5.15 13.95 -8.19
N ARG A 58 -4.10 13.17 -7.97
CA ARG A 58 -4.06 12.09 -6.97
C ARG A 58 -2.72 12.01 -6.27
N GLN A 59 -2.76 11.57 -5.02
CA GLN A 59 -1.57 11.43 -4.20
C GLN A 59 -1.31 9.95 -3.92
N LEU A 60 -0.07 9.51 -4.16
CA LEU A 60 0.35 8.16 -3.79
C LEU A 60 0.95 8.16 -2.38
N TYR A 61 0.57 7.15 -1.61
CA TYR A 61 1.10 6.87 -0.29
C TYR A 61 1.64 5.45 -0.20
N LYS A 62 2.67 5.28 0.63
CA LYS A 62 3.29 3.99 0.97
C LYS A 62 3.05 3.67 2.43
N LEU A 63 2.78 2.40 2.69
CA LEU A 63 2.73 1.82 4.04
C LEU A 63 4.07 1.15 4.34
N THR A 64 4.67 1.50 5.47
CA THR A 64 5.90 0.87 5.97
C THR A 64 5.74 0.48 7.44
N ILE A 65 6.58 -0.43 7.92
CA ILE A 65 6.83 -0.58 9.35
C ILE A 65 7.63 0.64 9.80
N LYS A 66 7.29 1.22 10.96
CA LYS A 66 7.95 2.43 11.45
C LYS A 66 9.45 2.20 11.63
N GLY A 67 10.25 3.06 11.01
CA GLY A 67 11.71 2.94 11.02
C GLY A 67 12.30 2.00 9.96
N ASP A 68 11.46 1.30 9.19
CA ASP A 68 11.84 0.53 8.00
C ASP A 68 11.48 1.31 6.72
N LYS A 69 12.31 1.18 5.69
CA LYS A 69 12.11 1.79 4.38
C LYS A 69 11.43 0.85 3.38
N THR A 70 11.21 -0.41 3.76
CA THR A 70 10.58 -1.43 2.94
C THR A 70 9.11 -1.11 2.76
N ILE A 71 8.68 -0.99 1.50
CA ILE A 71 7.29 -0.72 1.14
C ILE A 71 6.50 -2.02 1.23
N GLN A 72 5.50 -2.02 2.11
CA GLN A 72 4.64 -3.17 2.38
C GLN A 72 3.32 -3.06 1.59
N GLY A 73 2.90 -1.84 1.31
CA GLY A 73 1.70 -1.55 0.53
C GLY A 73 1.74 -0.17 -0.10
N LEU A 74 0.94 0.03 -1.13
CA LEU A 74 0.76 1.29 -1.83
C LEU A 74 -0.73 1.56 -2.01
N ILE A 75 -1.13 2.81 -1.80
CA ILE A 75 -2.50 3.28 -1.99
C ILE A 75 -2.50 4.61 -2.75
N ILE A 76 -3.57 4.83 -3.49
CA ILE A 76 -3.86 6.11 -4.14
C ILE A 76 -4.96 6.77 -3.31
N GLY A 77 -4.68 7.97 -2.82
CA GLY A 77 -5.68 8.83 -2.21
C GLY A 77 -6.20 9.84 -3.23
N GLU A 78 -7.51 9.95 -3.32
CA GLU A 78 -8.22 11.01 -4.02
C GLU A 78 -8.95 11.87 -2.99
N TYR A 79 -8.73 13.18 -3.00
CA TYR A 79 -9.51 14.10 -2.18
C TYR A 79 -10.80 14.43 -2.93
N TYR A 80 -11.92 13.90 -2.46
CA TYR A 80 -13.22 14.40 -2.87
C TYR A 80 -13.41 15.77 -2.21
N LYS A 81 -13.48 16.84 -3.02
CA LYS A 81 -14.04 18.11 -2.57
C LYS A 81 -15.53 17.86 -2.29
N ILE A 82 -15.88 17.74 -1.02
CA ILE A 82 -17.25 17.80 -0.54
C ILE A 82 -17.76 19.23 -0.72
#